data_AF-A0A371EGG3-F1
#
_entry.id   AF-A0A371EGG3-F1
#
_cell.length_a   1.000
_cell.length_b   1.000
_cell.length_c   1.000
_cell.angle_alpha   90.00
_cell.angle_beta   90.00
_cell.angle_gamma   90.00
#
_symmetry.space_group_name_H-M   'P 1'
#
loop_
_entity.id
_entity.type
_entity.pdbx_description
1 polymer ?
#
loop_
_entity_poly.entity_id
_entity_poly.type
_entity_poly.pdbx_seq_one_letter_code
_entity_poly.pdbx_strand_id
1 'polypeptide(L)'
;MNLQYKFSGLMNGEELGVTIVTKKQIKLEKKGRDLNIELLNITQLSEYRKEGHPSIYRKQWEPLSEEQLSNPKSYADCIHWCLPGVPDAWNELLYAYILHR
;
A
#
# COMPACT_ATOMS: atom_id res chain seq x y z
N MET A 1 16.53 -19.68 -5.02
CA MET A 1 15.79 -20.20 -3.84
C MET A 1 14.51 -19.39 -3.72
N ASN A 2 13.34 -20.01 -3.84
CA ASN A 2 12.04 -19.30 -3.87
C ASN A 2 11.51 -19.21 -2.45
N LEU A 3 11.70 -18.08 -1.77
CA LEU A 3 11.00 -17.82 -0.52
C LEU A 3 9.60 -17.31 -0.85
N GLN A 4 8.63 -18.21 -0.89
CA GLN A 4 7.21 -17.87 -0.89
C GLN A 4 6.76 -17.77 0.57
N TYR A 5 6.68 -16.56 1.12
CA TYR A 5 6.01 -16.34 2.38
C TYR A 5 4.51 -16.22 2.10
N LYS A 6 3.75 -17.25 2.50
CA LYS A 6 2.28 -17.25 2.44
C LYS A 6 1.79 -16.76 3.80
N PHE A 7 1.36 -15.50 3.88
CA PHE A 7 0.57 -15.03 5.02
C PHE A 7 -0.88 -15.40 4.75
N SER A 8 -1.50 -16.20 5.63
CA SER A 8 -2.92 -16.52 5.59
C SER A 8 -3.69 -15.58 6.51
N GLY A 9 -4.52 -14.72 5.93
CA GLY A 9 -5.51 -13.92 6.64
C GLY A 9 -6.88 -14.13 6.01
N LEU A 10 -7.92 -14.23 6.85
CA LEU A 10 -9.30 -14.36 6.38
C LEU A 10 -9.88 -12.95 6.16
N MET A 11 -10.28 -12.64 4.93
CA MET A 11 -11.13 -11.49 4.63
C MET A 11 -12.38 -12.00 3.92
N ASN A 12 -13.57 -11.70 4.46
CA ASN A 12 -14.87 -12.11 3.92
C ASN A 12 -15.05 -13.62 3.70
N GLY A 13 -14.40 -14.46 4.51
CA GLY A 13 -14.54 -15.92 4.44
C GLY A 13 -13.75 -16.58 3.31
N GLU A 14 -12.94 -15.83 2.55
CA GLU A 14 -12.00 -16.37 1.56
C GLU A 14 -10.57 -16.33 2.12
N GLU A 15 -9.82 -17.42 1.92
CA GLU A 15 -8.39 -17.49 2.24
C GLU A 15 -7.61 -16.63 1.23
N LEU A 16 -7.43 -15.35 1.52
CA LEU A 16 -6.53 -14.50 0.75
C LEU A 16 -5.10 -14.88 1.11
N GLY A 17 -4.51 -15.77 0.31
CA GLY A 17 -3.08 -15.98 0.32
C GLY A 17 -2.38 -14.72 -0.17
N VAL A 18 -1.89 -13.88 0.75
CA VAL A 18 -0.98 -12.80 0.36
C VAL A 18 0.34 -13.46 -0.01
N THR A 19 0.48 -13.77 -1.30
CA THR A 19 1.77 -14.14 -1.85
C THR A 19 2.57 -12.86 -1.93
N ILE A 20 3.55 -12.67 -1.04
CA ILE A 20 4.57 -11.65 -1.25
C ILE A 20 5.35 -12.07 -2.49
N VAL A 21 4.94 -11.59 -3.67
CA VAL A 21 5.67 -11.81 -4.92
C VAL A 21 6.84 -10.84 -4.93
N THR A 22 7.89 -11.12 -4.15
CA THR A 22 9.21 -10.49 -4.30
C THR A 22 9.92 -11.09 -5.51
N LYS A 23 9.31 -11.02 -6.69
CA LYS A 23 9.96 -11.49 -7.92
C LYS A 23 9.68 -10.59 -9.10
N LYS A 24 10.14 -9.36 -8.96
CA LYS A 24 10.64 -8.61 -10.11
C LYS A 24 11.94 -7.94 -9.70
N GLN A 25 13.05 -8.57 -10.05
CA GLN A 25 14.35 -7.92 -10.00
C GLN A 25 14.36 -6.91 -11.14
N ILE A 26 14.28 -5.63 -10.82
CA ILE A 26 14.41 -4.57 -11.81
C ILE A 26 15.92 -4.34 -11.98
N LYS A 27 16.49 -4.80 -13.09
CA LYS A 27 17.83 -4.38 -13.50
C LYS A 27 17.74 -2.93 -13.96
N LEU A 28 18.06 -1.99 -13.08
CA LEU A 28 18.29 -0.61 -13.48
C LEU A 28 19.71 -0.54 -14.04
N GLU A 29 19.84 -0.44 -15.36
CA GLU A 29 21.11 -0.18 -16.03
C GLU A 29 21.57 1.26 -15.74
N LYS A 30 22.05 1.52 -14.53
CA LYS A 30 22.77 2.75 -14.21
C LYS A 30 24.26 2.48 -14.45
N LYS A 31 24.87 3.20 -15.39
CA LYS A 31 26.33 3.22 -15.63
C LYS A 31 27.06 3.37 -14.29
N GLY A 32 27.57 2.27 -13.73
CA GLY A 32 28.59 2.30 -12.68
C GLY A 32 28.41 1.42 -11.44
N ARG A 33 27.25 0.83 -11.12
CA ARG A 33 27.11 -0.11 -9.97
C ARG A 33 25.99 -1.12 -10.19
N ASP A 34 26.27 -2.40 -9.96
CA ASP A 34 25.26 -3.45 -9.92
C ASP A 34 24.46 -3.30 -8.61
N LEU A 35 23.17 -2.99 -8.71
CA LEU A 35 22.28 -2.78 -7.57
C LEU A 35 21.23 -3.89 -7.53
N ASN A 36 21.20 -4.64 -6.43
CA ASN A 36 20.15 -5.62 -6.17
C ASN A 36 18.91 -4.91 -5.63
N ILE A 37 17.92 -4.72 -6.51
CA ILE A 37 16.63 -4.12 -6.18
C ILE A 37 15.55 -5.19 -6.21
N GLU A 38 14.81 -5.30 -5.11
CA GLU A 38 13.67 -6.20 -4.96
C GLU A 38 12.40 -5.38 -4.76
N LEU A 39 11.34 -5.78 -5.46
CA LEU A 39 10.06 -5.08 -5.46
C LEU A 39 9.10 -5.70 -4.44
N LEU A 40 8.57 -4.88 -3.53
CA LEU A 40 7.43 -5.22 -2.69
C LEU A 40 6.14 -4.85 -3.43
N ASN A 41 5.44 -5.84 -3.99
CA ASN A 41 4.20 -5.61 -4.72
C ASN A 41 3.01 -5.49 -3.74
N ILE A 42 2.57 -4.25 -3.50
CA ILE A 42 1.44 -3.91 -2.62
C ILE A 42 0.16 -3.54 -3.38
N THR A 43 0.17 -3.58 -4.72
CA THR A 43 -0.90 -2.99 -5.55
C THR A 43 -2.25 -3.65 -5.29
N GLN A 44 -2.35 -4.97 -5.52
CA GLN A 44 -3.62 -5.70 -5.37
C GLN A 44 -4.15 -5.65 -3.93
N LEU A 45 -3.26 -5.77 -2.94
CA LEU A 45 -3.64 -5.66 -1.52
C LEU A 45 -4.25 -4.28 -1.22
N SER A 46 -3.64 -3.22 -1.76
CA SER A 46 -4.08 -1.84 -1.51
C SER A 46 -5.39 -1.52 -2.26
N GLU A 47 -5.61 -2.10 -3.44
CA GLU A 47 -6.85 -1.93 -4.22
C GLU A 47 -8.10 -2.40 -3.49
N TYR A 48 -7.97 -3.41 -2.61
CA TYR A 48 -9.08 -3.87 -1.77
C TYR A 48 -9.48 -2.89 -0.67
N ARG A 49 -8.63 -1.90 -0.36
CA ARG A 49 -8.77 -1.02 0.81
C ARG A 49 -9.29 0.37 0.46
N LYS A 50 -10.29 0.51 -0.41
CA LYS A 50 -10.83 1.81 -0.86
C LYS A 50 -11.33 2.69 0.29
N GLU A 51 -11.69 2.08 1.41
CA GLU A 51 -12.13 2.74 2.64
C GLU A 51 -10.98 3.31 3.50
N GLY A 52 -9.73 2.96 3.19
CA GLY A 52 -8.55 3.44 3.93
C GLY A 52 -8.13 4.88 3.59
N HIS A 53 -8.77 5.51 2.60
CA HIS A 53 -8.47 6.88 2.19
C HIS A 53 -9.13 7.91 3.12
N PRO A 54 -8.51 9.09 3.34
CA PRO A 54 -9.06 10.14 4.20
C PRO A 54 -10.31 10.80 3.61
N SER A 55 -10.55 10.69 2.31
CA SER A 55 -11.66 11.38 1.65
C SER A 55 -11.57 12.89 1.93
N ILE A 56 -12.63 13.50 2.45
CA ILE A 56 -12.65 14.91 2.84
C ILE A 56 -11.94 15.20 4.18
N TYR A 57 -11.66 14.17 4.99
CA TYR A 57 -11.08 14.27 6.34
C TYR A 57 -9.55 14.37 6.32
N ARG A 58 -8.99 15.06 5.33
CA ARG A 58 -7.57 15.41 5.29
C ARG A 58 -7.33 16.77 5.91
N LYS A 59 -6.09 17.03 6.35
CA LYS A 59 -5.69 18.40 6.69
C LYS A 59 -5.72 19.24 5.42
N GLN A 60 -6.52 20.28 5.43
CA GLN A 60 -6.57 21.29 4.39
C GLN A 60 -5.91 22.56 4.90
N TRP A 61 -5.27 23.31 4.00
CA TRP A 61 -4.67 24.60 4.34
C TRP A 61 -5.72 25.62 4.75
N GLU A 62 -6.87 25.57 4.09
CA GLU A 62 -8.08 26.33 4.41
C GLU A 62 -9.23 25.36 4.72
N PRO A 63 -10.14 25.67 5.65
CA PRO A 63 -11.34 24.87 5.87
C PRO A 63 -12.19 24.77 4.60
N LEU A 64 -12.78 23.60 4.35
CA LEU A 64 -13.76 23.45 3.28
C LEU A 64 -15.00 24.32 3.55
N SER A 65 -15.52 24.97 2.52
CA SER A 65 -16.83 25.61 2.59
C SER A 65 -17.95 24.57 2.67
N GLU A 66 -19.14 24.99 3.10
CA GLU A 66 -20.34 24.13 3.17
C GLU A 66 -20.70 23.53 1.80
N GLU A 67 -20.51 24.28 0.72
CA GLU A 67 -20.70 23.79 -0.66
C GLU A 67 -19.73 22.65 -0.99
N GLN A 68 -18.46 22.79 -0.59
CA GLN A 68 -17.46 21.76 -0.87
C GLN A 68 -17.68 20.50 -0.02
N LEU A 69 -18.12 20.67 1.22
CA LEU A 69 -18.55 19.55 2.07
C LEU A 69 -19.79 18.83 1.51
N SER A 70 -20.69 19.56 0.86
CA SER A 70 -21.88 18.98 0.21
C SER A 70 -21.55 18.16 -1.05
N ASN A 71 -20.35 18.35 -1.63
CA ASN A 71 -19.88 17.59 -2.80
C ASN A 71 -18.53 16.90 -2.55
N PRO A 72 -18.52 15.83 -1.72
CA PRO A 72 -17.29 15.14 -1.35
C PRO A 72 -16.57 14.51 -2.56
N LYS A 73 -17.26 14.17 -3.66
CA LYS A 73 -16.61 13.58 -4.84
C LYS A 73 -15.57 14.50 -5.48
N SER A 74 -15.75 15.81 -5.40
CA SER A 74 -14.85 16.79 -6.01
C SER A 74 -13.68 17.19 -5.11
N TYR A 75 -13.80 16.94 -3.80
CA TYR A 75 -12.82 17.41 -2.79
C TYR A 75 -12.22 16.28 -1.94
N ALA A 76 -12.69 15.04 -2.14
CA ALA A 76 -12.14 13.86 -1.49
C ALA A 76 -10.74 13.54 -2.02
N ASP A 77 -9.87 13.19 -1.09
CA ASP A 77 -8.58 12.62 -1.37
C ASP A 77 -8.69 11.09 -1.38
N CYS A 78 -8.48 10.54 -2.58
CA CYS A 78 -8.54 9.11 -2.89
C CYS A 78 -7.14 8.54 -3.21
N ILE A 79 -6.07 9.25 -2.85
CA ILE A 79 -4.68 8.87 -3.17
C ILE A 79 -3.90 8.63 -1.89
N HIS A 80 -4.09 9.48 -0.88
CA HIS A 80 -3.42 9.33 0.42
C HIS A 80 -4.16 8.36 1.33
N TRP A 81 -3.53 7.97 2.42
CA TRP A 81 -4.05 6.99 3.36
C TRP A 81 -4.22 7.61 4.75
N CYS A 82 -5.27 7.19 5.45
CA CYS A 82 -5.36 7.46 6.89
C CYS A 82 -4.27 6.71 7.65
N LEU A 83 -3.87 7.26 8.80
CA LEU A 83 -3.03 6.60 9.79
C LEU A 83 -3.76 6.58 11.16
N PRO A 84 -3.82 5.43 11.84
CA PRO A 84 -3.34 4.11 11.40
C PRO A 84 -4.14 3.56 10.20
N GLY A 85 -3.52 2.74 9.34
CA GLY A 85 -4.16 2.28 8.11
C GLY A 85 -3.30 1.41 7.18
N VAL A 86 -3.59 1.50 5.88
CA VAL A 86 -2.98 0.66 4.82
C VAL A 86 -1.45 0.73 4.78
N PRO A 87 -0.80 1.91 4.97
CA PRO A 87 0.66 1.99 5.03
C PRO A 87 1.30 1.20 6.17
N ASP A 88 0.59 0.96 7.28
CA ASP A 88 1.11 0.17 8.39
C ASP A 88 1.28 -1.29 7.97
N ALA A 89 0.31 -1.85 7.22
CA ALA A 89 0.41 -3.19 6.66
C ALA A 89 1.58 -3.32 5.65
N TRP A 90 1.85 -2.27 4.86
CA TRP A 90 3.04 -2.26 3.98
C TRP A 90 4.34 -2.33 4.78
N ASN A 91 4.40 -1.60 5.90
CA ASN A 91 5.54 -1.59 6.80
C ASN A 91 5.73 -2.93 7.51
N GLU A 92 4.65 -3.61 7.90
CA GLU A 92 4.71 -4.97 8.46
C GLU A 92 5.29 -5.97 7.44
N LEU A 93 4.84 -5.92 6.19
CA LEU A 93 5.38 -6.77 5.11
C LEU A 93 6.86 -6.48 4.85
N LEU A 94 7.26 -5.20 4.83
CA LEU A 94 8.65 -4.79 4.69
C LEU A 94 9.50 -5.26 5.88
N TYR A 95 8.99 -5.11 7.10
CA TYR A 95 9.67 -5.54 8.32
C TYR A 95 9.88 -7.05 8.35
N ALA A 96 8.85 -7.83 8.05
CA ALA A 96 8.95 -9.28 7.92
C ALA A 96 9.99 -9.68 6.86
N TYR A 97 10.00 -9.00 5.71
CA TYR A 97 10.99 -9.25 4.67
C TYR A 97 12.42 -8.97 5.14
N ILE A 98 12.66 -7.86 5.84
CA ILE A 98 14.00 -7.50 6.34
C ILE A 98 14.48 -8.49 7.40
N LEU A 99 13.59 -8.94 8.30
CA LEU A 99 13.95 -9.88 9.37
C LEU A 99 14.20 -11.30 8.89
N HIS A 100 13.55 -11.72 7.80
CA HIS A 100 13.63 -13.08 7.27
C HIS A 100 14.52 -13.20 6.02
N ARG A 101 15.41 -12.23 5.82
CA ARG A 101 16.41 -12.22 4.74
C ARG A 101 17.73 -12.86 5.16
#